data_AF-A0A523RCU4-F1
#
_entry.id   AF-A0A523RCU4-F1
#
_cell.length_a   1.000
_cell.length_b   1.000
_cell.length_c   1.000
_cell.angle_alpha   90.00
_cell.angle_beta   90.00
_cell.angle_gamma   90.00
#
_symmetry.space_group_name_H-M   'P 1'
#
loop_
_entity.id
_entity.type
_entity.pdbx_description
1 polymer ?
#
loop_
_entity_poly.entity_id
_entity_poly.type
_entity_poly.pdbx_seq_one_letter_code
_entity_poly.pdbx_strand_id
1 'polypeptide(L)'
;NADKIKAKVILELANGPVTNDADEILNRKKVLVVPDILANAGGVTVSYFEWVQNRMGYFWEEDEVLAKLKKKMVEATESIWEYQERYCTDLRTAAYLVGIKRLSQALSYRGVGR
;
A
#
# COMPACT_ATOMS: atom_id res chain seq x y z
N ASN A 1 -17.48 14.88 7.47
CA ASN A 1 -18.03 14.10 8.61
C ASN A 1 -16.93 13.51 9.52
N ALA A 2 -15.65 13.77 9.25
CA ALA A 2 -14.50 13.19 9.96
C ALA A 2 -14.55 13.35 11.50
N ASP A 3 -15.05 14.49 12.00
CA ASP A 3 -15.19 14.73 13.44
C ASP A 3 -16.11 13.73 14.13
N LYS A 4 -17.10 13.21 13.41
CA LYS A 4 -18.09 12.26 13.93
C LYS A 4 -17.61 10.80 13.90
N ILE A 5 -16.49 10.52 13.24
CA ILE A 5 -15.94 9.17 13.16
C ILE A 5 -15.46 8.71 14.54
N LYS A 6 -15.93 7.55 14.97
CA LYS A 6 -15.57 6.91 16.25
C LYS A 6 -14.60 5.73 16.10
N ALA A 7 -14.37 5.30 14.86
CA ALA A 7 -13.46 4.19 14.57
C ALA A 7 -12.03 4.57 14.96
N LYS A 8 -11.28 3.59 15.49
CA LYS A 8 -9.85 3.74 15.80
C LYS A 8 -8.96 3.46 14.60
N VAL A 9 -9.47 2.70 13.64
CA VAL A 9 -8.78 2.29 12.41
C VAL A 9 -9.75 2.47 11.24
N ILE A 10 -9.24 2.97 10.12
CA ILE A 10 -9.93 3.09 8.84
C ILE A 10 -9.10 2.35 7.80
N LEU A 11 -9.74 1.48 7.02
CA LEU A 11 -9.15 0.77 5.89
C LEU A 11 -9.76 1.33 4.60
N GLU A 12 -8.95 1.94 3.75
CA GLU A 12 -9.44 2.52 2.49
C GLU A 12 -9.52 1.46 1.38
N LEU A 13 -10.65 0.76 1.29
CA LEU A 13 -10.84 -0.24 0.23
C LEU A 13 -11.21 0.40 -1.12
N ALA A 14 -11.84 1.57 -1.09
CA ALA A 14 -12.07 2.40 -2.28
C ALA A 14 -10.83 3.26 -2.59
N ASN A 15 -10.75 3.82 -3.80
CA ASN A 15 -9.70 4.76 -4.17
C ASN A 15 -10.06 6.18 -3.71
N GLY A 16 -9.18 6.82 -2.96
CA GLY A 16 -9.32 8.18 -2.43
C GLY A 16 -10.61 8.47 -1.65
N PRO A 17 -11.07 7.61 -0.71
CA PRO A 17 -12.32 7.84 0.01
C PRO A 17 -12.21 8.94 1.09
N VAL A 18 -10.98 9.28 1.52
CA VAL A 18 -10.70 10.31 2.52
C VAL A 18 -10.00 11.49 1.84
N THR A 19 -10.55 12.68 2.02
CA THR A 19 -9.95 13.94 1.56
C THR A 19 -8.80 14.37 2.46
N ASN A 20 -7.85 15.15 1.96
CA ASN A 20 -6.72 15.68 2.76
C ASN A 20 -7.16 16.36 4.07
N ASP A 21 -8.19 17.23 4.01
CA ASP A 21 -8.73 17.90 5.20
C ASP A 21 -9.27 16.92 6.25
N ALA A 22 -9.84 15.81 5.80
CA ALA A 22 -10.35 14.76 6.68
C ALA A 22 -9.21 13.95 7.29
N ASP A 23 -8.16 13.68 6.53
CA ASP A 23 -6.94 13.02 7.00
C ASP A 23 -6.29 13.80 8.14
N GLU A 24 -6.19 15.14 8.04
CA GLU A 24 -5.67 15.98 9.12
C GLU A 24 -6.50 15.86 10.41
N ILE A 25 -7.83 15.87 10.28
CA ILE A 25 -8.75 15.71 11.42
C ILE A 25 -8.58 14.33 12.06
N LEU A 26 -8.52 13.27 11.24
CA LEU A 26 -8.37 11.89 11.69
C LEU A 26 -7.01 11.67 12.36
N ASN A 27 -5.94 12.24 11.83
CA ASN A 27 -4.60 12.17 12.39
C ASN A 27 -4.53 12.89 13.76
N ARG A 28 -5.11 14.10 13.88
CA ARG A 28 -5.23 14.80 15.18
C ARG A 28 -5.99 13.97 16.22
N LYS A 29 -7.01 13.22 15.78
CA LYS A 29 -7.78 12.30 16.61
C LYS A 29 -7.08 10.96 16.87
N LYS A 30 -5.86 10.76 16.38
CA LYS A 30 -5.10 9.50 16.46
C LYS A 30 -5.86 8.30 15.90
N VAL A 31 -6.67 8.54 14.86
CA VAL A 31 -7.29 7.46 14.08
C VAL A 31 -6.26 6.95 13.09
N LEU A 32 -6.01 5.65 13.10
CA LEU A 32 -5.09 5.02 12.16
C LEU A 32 -5.78 4.87 10.80
N VAL A 33 -5.33 5.62 9.81
CA VAL A 33 -5.80 5.48 8.42
C VAL A 33 -4.81 4.63 7.65
N VAL A 34 -5.24 3.44 7.22
CA VAL A 34 -4.47 2.58 6.31
C VAL A 34 -4.81 3.00 4.88
N PRO A 35 -3.85 3.58 4.14
CA PRO A 35 -4.11 4.22 2.85
C PRO A 35 -4.53 3.21 1.79
N ASP A 36 -5.32 3.66 0.85
CA ASP A 36 -5.84 2.91 -0.30
C ASP A 36 -4.76 2.17 -1.08
N ILE A 37 -3.65 2.83 -1.39
CA ILE A 37 -2.48 2.28 -2.10
C ILE A 37 -1.95 0.99 -1.43
N LEU A 38 -2.18 0.80 -0.13
CA LEU A 38 -1.88 -0.46 0.56
C LEU A 38 -3.14 -1.31 0.74
N ALA A 39 -4.21 -0.76 1.31
CA ALA A 39 -5.38 -1.50 1.74
C ALA A 39 -6.11 -2.22 0.59
N ASN A 40 -6.12 -1.64 -0.61
CA ASN A 40 -6.78 -2.22 -1.79
C ASN A 40 -5.82 -2.92 -2.78
N ALA A 41 -4.52 -2.96 -2.47
CA ALA A 41 -3.48 -3.49 -3.35
C ALA A 41 -3.58 -4.99 -3.63
N GLY A 42 -4.43 -5.72 -2.90
CA GLY A 42 -4.63 -7.15 -3.09
C GLY A 42 -5.10 -7.48 -4.51
N GLY A 43 -6.02 -6.70 -5.07
CA GLY A 43 -6.53 -6.91 -6.42
C GLY A 43 -5.43 -6.84 -7.48
N VAL A 44 -4.65 -5.75 -7.49
CA VAL A 44 -3.54 -5.58 -8.45
C VAL A 44 -2.44 -6.63 -8.24
N THR A 45 -2.19 -7.05 -6.99
CA THR A 45 -1.21 -8.09 -6.69
C THR A 45 -1.61 -9.44 -7.27
N VAL A 46 -2.89 -9.82 -7.16
CA VAL A 46 -3.39 -11.07 -7.75
C VAL A 46 -3.47 -10.98 -9.27
N SER A 47 -3.80 -9.81 -9.85
CA SER A 47 -3.70 -9.60 -11.30
C SER A 47 -2.26 -9.76 -11.82
N TYR A 48 -1.26 -9.35 -11.04
CA TYR A 48 0.14 -9.64 -11.36
C TYR A 48 0.43 -11.15 -11.33
N PHE A 49 -0.09 -11.88 -10.35
CA PHE A 49 0.07 -13.34 -10.30
C PHE A 49 -0.60 -14.03 -11.48
N GLU A 50 -1.78 -13.58 -11.90
CA GLU A 50 -2.46 -14.07 -13.10
C GLU A 50 -1.57 -13.90 -14.34
N TRP A 51 -0.96 -12.72 -14.51
CA TRP A 51 -0.02 -12.48 -15.61
C TRP A 51 1.20 -13.41 -15.58
N VAL A 52 1.76 -13.70 -14.38
CA VAL A 52 2.88 -14.63 -14.23
C VAL A 52 2.46 -16.05 -14.65
N GLN A 53 1.32 -16.53 -14.14
CA GLN A 53 0.78 -17.87 -14.44
C GLN A 53 0.50 -18.03 -15.94
N ASN A 54 -0.10 -17.02 -16.58
CA ASN A 54 -0.37 -17.00 -18.01
C ASN A 54 0.91 -17.11 -18.85
N ARG A 55 2.01 -16.48 -18.42
CA ARG A 55 3.31 -16.59 -19.10
C ARG A 55 3.99 -17.95 -18.92
N MET A 56 3.75 -18.60 -17.78
CA MET A 56 4.33 -19.90 -17.47
C MET A 56 3.51 -21.07 -18.02
N GLY A 57 2.23 -20.84 -18.37
CA GLY A 57 1.29 -21.89 -18.74
C GLY A 57 0.96 -22.83 -17.58
N TYR A 58 1.14 -22.37 -16.34
CA TYR A 58 0.94 -23.15 -15.12
C TYR A 58 0.16 -22.32 -14.11
N PHE A 59 -0.98 -22.85 -13.68
CA PHE A 59 -1.88 -22.20 -12.74
C PHE A 59 -1.65 -22.74 -11.33
N TRP A 60 -1.69 -21.83 -10.37
CA TRP A 60 -1.54 -22.13 -8.95
C TRP A 60 -2.90 -22.39 -8.31
N GLU A 61 -2.91 -23.26 -7.31
CA GLU A 61 -4.08 -23.46 -6.46
C GLU A 61 -4.36 -22.19 -5.62
N GLU A 62 -5.62 -22.03 -5.19
CA GLU A 62 -6.06 -20.87 -4.41
C GLU A 62 -5.19 -20.65 -3.16
N ASP A 63 -4.85 -21.71 -2.43
CA ASP A 63 -4.00 -21.63 -1.23
C ASP A 63 -2.60 -21.09 -1.54
N GLU A 64 -2.03 -21.45 -2.70
CA GLU A 64 -0.74 -20.95 -3.12
C GLU A 64 -0.83 -19.45 -3.49
N VAL A 65 -1.89 -19.04 -4.20
CA VAL A 65 -2.15 -17.63 -4.51
C VAL A 65 -2.31 -16.80 -3.24
N LEU A 66 -3.12 -17.28 -2.29
CA LEU A 66 -3.37 -16.61 -1.01
C LEU A 66 -2.11 -16.53 -0.15
N ALA A 67 -1.29 -17.59 -0.11
CA ALA A 67 -0.01 -17.57 0.62
C ALA A 67 0.96 -16.54 0.04
N LYS A 68 1.09 -16.48 -1.30
CA LYS A 68 1.93 -15.47 -1.97
C LYS A 68 1.38 -14.06 -1.77
N LEU A 69 0.06 -13.88 -1.85
CA LEU A 69 -0.61 -12.60 -1.62
C LEU A 69 -0.33 -12.10 -0.19
N LYS A 70 -0.57 -12.95 0.82
CA LYS A 70 -0.30 -12.64 2.22
C LYS A 70 1.14 -12.19 2.42
N LYS A 71 2.10 -12.93 1.87
CA LYS A 71 3.53 -12.56 1.94
C LYS A 71 3.78 -11.17 1.36
N LYS A 72 3.25 -10.87 0.17
CA LYS A 72 3.45 -9.57 -0.49
C LYS A 72 2.80 -8.41 0.27
N MET A 73 1.59 -8.61 0.81
CA MET A 73 0.89 -7.60 1.58
C MET A 73 1.57 -7.32 2.93
N VAL A 74 2.09 -8.35 3.60
CA VAL A 74 2.87 -8.21 4.84
C VAL A 74 4.17 -7.46 4.58
N GLU A 75 4.96 -7.86 3.57
CA GLU A 75 6.20 -7.17 3.18
C GLU A 75 5.96 -5.69 2.86
N ALA A 76 4.86 -5.37 2.17
CA ALA A 76 4.50 -3.99 1.86
C ALA A 76 4.09 -3.20 3.12
N THR A 77 3.30 -3.81 4.00
CA THR A 77 2.86 -3.19 5.26
C THR A 77 4.05 -2.89 6.17
N GLU A 78 4.95 -3.86 6.37
CA GLU A 78 6.16 -3.70 7.19
C GLU A 78 7.06 -2.58 6.65
N SER A 79 7.27 -2.54 5.33
CA SER A 79 8.07 -1.48 4.69
C SER A 79 7.46 -0.10 4.88
N ILE A 80 6.14 0.03 4.86
CA ILE A 80 5.44 1.31 5.08
C ILE A 80 5.54 1.70 6.56
N TRP A 81 5.38 0.74 7.47
CA TRP A 81 5.50 0.98 8.90
C TRP A 81 6.90 1.45 9.30
N GLU A 82 7.94 0.83 8.75
CA GLU A 82 9.33 1.26 8.96
C GLU A 82 9.54 2.71 8.52
N TYR A 83 8.97 3.12 7.39
CA TYR A 83 9.08 4.49 6.88
C TYR A 83 8.26 5.48 7.71
N GLN A 84 7.09 5.07 8.16
CA GLN A 84 6.23 5.84 9.06
C GLN A 84 7.01 6.20 10.33
N GLU A 85 7.64 5.20 10.97
CA GLU A 85 8.45 5.37 12.17
C GLU A 85 9.74 6.17 11.89
N ARG A 86 10.49 5.82 10.84
CA ARG A 86 11.77 6.46 10.50
C ARG A 86 11.63 7.95 10.22
N TYR A 87 10.54 8.35 9.55
CA TYR A 87 10.33 9.73 9.11
C TYR A 87 9.27 10.48 9.93
N CYS A 88 8.71 9.85 10.97
CA CYS A 88 7.65 10.42 11.80
C CYS A 88 6.47 10.99 10.98
N THR A 89 6.03 10.23 9.98
CA THR A 89 4.94 10.62 9.07
C THR A 89 3.65 9.86 9.40
N ASP A 90 2.54 10.19 8.73
CA ASP A 90 1.36 9.32 8.68
C ASP A 90 1.58 8.15 7.68
N LEU A 91 0.74 7.11 7.74
CA LEU A 91 0.88 5.94 6.88
C LEU A 91 0.71 6.23 5.38
N ARG A 92 -0.11 7.22 5.00
CA ARG A 92 -0.30 7.60 3.59
C ARG A 92 0.96 8.22 3.04
N THR A 93 1.53 9.19 3.75
CA THR A 93 2.81 9.80 3.40
C THR A 93 3.92 8.75 3.32
N ALA A 94 4.01 7.84 4.31
CA ALA A 94 4.97 6.75 4.30
C ALA A 94 4.81 5.83 3.08
N ALA A 95 3.57 5.49 2.69
CA ALA A 95 3.29 4.69 1.50
C ALA A 95 3.79 5.36 0.22
N TYR A 96 3.58 6.67 0.07
CA TYR A 96 4.12 7.43 -1.05
C TYR A 96 5.66 7.46 -1.04
N LEU A 97 6.29 7.64 0.12
CA LEU A 97 7.75 7.62 0.23
C LEU A 97 8.35 6.29 -0.22
N VAL A 98 7.76 5.16 0.20
CA VAL A 98 8.17 3.82 -0.24
C VAL A 98 8.02 3.67 -1.75
N GLY A 99 6.89 4.10 -2.32
CA GLY A 99 6.64 4.05 -3.76
C GLY A 99 7.64 4.88 -4.58
N ILE A 100 7.84 6.14 -4.19
CA ILE A 100 8.77 7.07 -4.85
C ILE A 100 10.21 6.54 -4.74
N LYS A 101 10.61 6.00 -3.58
CA LYS A 101 11.95 5.43 -3.40
C LYS A 101 12.20 4.26 -4.36
N ARG A 102 11.25 3.33 -4.47
CA ARG A 102 11.33 2.17 -5.38
C ARG A 102 11.39 2.62 -6.85
N LEU A 103 10.59 3.61 -7.23
CA LEU A 103 10.60 4.17 -8.58
C LEU A 103 11.94 4.85 -8.89
N SER A 104 12.44 5.69 -7.99
CA SER A 104 13.72 6.37 -8.12
C SER A 104 14.89 5.39 -8.27
N GLN A 105 14.90 4.32 -7.47
CA GLN A 105 15.90 3.25 -7.58
C GLN A 105 15.82 2.57 -8.95
N ALA A 106 14.62 2.16 -9.38
CA ALA A 106 14.43 1.52 -10.68
C ALA A 106 14.90 2.41 -11.86
N LEU A 107 14.62 3.71 -11.80
CA LEU A 107 15.10 4.68 -12.80
C LEU A 107 16.63 4.83 -12.77
N SER A 108 17.24 4.87 -11.59
CA SER A 108 18.69 4.97 -11.46
C SER A 108 19.43 3.76 -12.04
N TYR A 109 18.90 2.53 -11.87
CA TYR A 109 19.49 1.31 -12.42
C TYR A 109 19.36 1.20 -13.94
N ARG A 110 18.32 1.79 -14.53
CA ARG A 110 18.13 1.80 -15.99
C ARG A 110 19.08 2.78 -16.71
N GLY A 111 19.78 3.64 -15.96
CA GLY A 111 20.60 4.70 -16.53
C GLY A 111 19.71 5.73 -17.21
N VAL A 112 19.37 6.82 -16.53
CA VAL A 112 18.90 8.00 -17.25
C VAL A 112 20.13 8.54 -17.96
N GLY A 113 20.23 8.27 -19.27
CA GLY A 113 21.26 8.85 -20.13
C GLY A 113 21.31 10.35 -19.86
N ARG A 114 22.47 10.83 -19.42
CA ARG A 114 22.79 12.25 -19.52
C ARG A 114 23.04 12.59 -20.97
#